data_AF-A0A7H8N0Y9-F1
#
_entry.id   AF-A0A7H8N0Y9-F1
#
_cell.length_a   1.000
_cell.length_b   1.000
_cell.length_c   1.000
_cell.angle_alpha   90.00
_cell.angle_beta   90.00
_cell.angle_gamma   90.00
#
_symmetry.space_group_name_H-M   'P 1'
#
loop_
_entity.id
_entity.type
_entity.pdbx_description
1 polymer ?
#
loop_
_entity_poly.entity_id
_entity_poly.type
_entity_poly.pdbx_seq_one_letter_code
_entity_poly.pdbx_strand_id
1 'polypeptide(L)' 'MAREAKIEQAATAVDVAATVINNYGRDSREAAGALDAARTAVTAARAAGATDDDLRAARPCP' A
#
# COMPACT_ATOMS: atom_id res chain seq x y z
N MET A 1 6.07 17.66 -1.81
CA MET A 1 6.20 17.08 -0.46
C MET A 1 5.00 16.20 -0.07
N ALA A 2 3.75 16.68 -0.06
CA ALA A 2 2.61 15.84 0.36
C ALA A 2 2.34 14.63 -0.56
N ARG A 3 2.50 14.77 -1.88
CA ARG A 3 2.28 13.69 -2.85
C ARG A 3 3.26 12.53 -2.69
N GLU A 4 4.56 12.81 -2.64
CA GLU A 4 5.61 11.78 -2.43
C GLU A 4 5.40 11.00 -1.14
N ALA A 5 5.15 11.68 -0.02
CA ALA A 5 4.88 11.02 1.25
C ALA A 5 3.65 10.09 1.17
N LYS A 6 2.62 10.46 0.38
CA LYS A 6 1.45 9.60 0.15
C LYS A 6 1.76 8.40 -0.74
N ILE A 7 2.62 8.58 -1.74
CA ILE A 7 3.10 7.50 -2.61
C ILE A 7 3.90 6.47 -1.78
N GLU A 8 4.86 6.93 -0.98
CA GLU A 8 5.66 6.06 -0.10
C GLU A 8 4.80 5.33 0.95
N GLN A 9 3.85 6.04 1.57
CA GLN A 9 2.89 5.43 2.50
C GLN A 9 2.05 4.34 1.82
N ALA A 10 1.57 4.59 0.60
CA ALA A 10 0.79 3.62 -0.16
C ALA A 10 1.63 2.39 -0.55
N ALA A 11 2.85 2.60 -1.04
CA ALA A 11 3.76 1.52 -1.39
C ALA A 11 4.11 0.65 -0.18
N THR A 12 4.40 1.27 0.96
CA THR A 12 4.70 0.57 2.22
C THR A 12 3.49 -0.21 2.71
N ALA A 13 2.29 0.38 2.68
CA ALA A 13 1.08 -0.30 3.13
C ALA A 13 0.74 -1.53 2.26
N VAL A 14 0.96 -1.46 0.95
CA VAL A 14 0.81 -2.60 0.03
C VAL A 14 1.80 -3.71 0.35
N ASP A 15 3.05 -3.37 0.66
CA ASP A 15 4.07 -4.34 1.04
C ASP A 15 3.78 -5.03 2.38
N VAL A 16 3.36 -4.26 3.38
CA VAL A 16 2.88 -4.80 4.67
C VAL A 16 1.70 -5.73 4.46
N ALA A 17 0.73 -5.36 3.62
CA ALA A 17 -0.41 -6.22 3.32
C ALA A 17 0.02 -7.55 2.66
N ALA A 18 0.98 -7.52 1.73
CA ALA A 18 1.53 -8.73 1.13
C ALA A 18 2.23 -9.61 2.18
N THR A 19 3.04 -9.01 3.06
CA THR A 19 3.72 -9.73 4.15
C THR A 19 2.72 -10.36 5.13
N VAL A 20 1.68 -9.63 5.53
CA VAL A 20 0.63 -10.15 6.43
C VAL A 20 -0.14 -11.29 5.76
N ILE A 21 -0.46 -11.19 4.47
CA ILE A 21 -1.09 -12.29 3.72
C ILE A 21 -0.18 -13.53 3.70
N ASN A 22 1.13 -13.34 3.48
CA ASN A 22 2.09 -14.45 3.47
C ASN A 22 2.24 -15.11 4.86
N ASN A 23 2.18 -14.32 5.93
CA ASN A 23 2.38 -14.81 7.30
C ASN A 23 1.12 -15.46 7.90
N TYR A 24 -0.05 -14.86 7.67
CA TYR A 24 -1.31 -15.25 8.34
C TYR A 24 -2.32 -15.92 7.40
N GLY A 25 -2.07 -15.92 6.09
CA GLY A 25 -3.04 -16.37 5.09
C GLY A 25 -4.01 -15.26 4.68
N ARG A 26 -4.50 -15.34 3.43
CA ARG A 26 -5.32 -14.31 2.79
C ARG A 26 -6.66 -14.04 3.51
N ASP A 27 -7.25 -15.07 4.10
CA ASP A 27 -8.59 -15.01 4.72
C ASP A 27 -8.55 -14.60 6.20
N SER A 28 -7.37 -14.33 6.74
CA SER A 28 -7.21 -13.87 8.13
C SER A 28 -7.68 -12.43 8.30
N ARG A 29 -8.19 -12.10 9.50
CA ARG A 29 -8.68 -10.75 9.82
C ARG A 29 -7.57 -9.71 9.73
N GLU A 30 -6.35 -10.12 10.06
CA GLU A 30 -5.12 -9.35 9.97
C GLU A 30 -4.83 -8.97 8.52
N ALA A 31 -4.94 -9.92 7.60
CA ALA A 31 -4.79 -9.68 6.16
C ALA A 31 -5.88 -8.73 5.62
N ALA A 32 -7.12 -8.90 6.08
CA ALA A 32 -8.22 -7.99 5.72
C ALA A 32 -7.96 -6.55 6.19
N GLY A 33 -7.51 -6.37 7.44
CA GLY A 33 -7.15 -5.05 7.98
C GLY A 33 -5.98 -4.40 7.25
N ALA A 34 -4.95 -5.18 6.94
CA ALA A 34 -3.79 -4.69 6.19
C ALA A 34 -4.16 -4.31 4.74
N LEU A 35 -5.02 -5.09 4.08
CA LEU A 35 -5.54 -4.78 2.75
C LEU A 35 -6.41 -3.52 2.75
N ASP A 36 -7.23 -3.30 3.77
CA ASP A 36 -8.05 -2.09 3.90
C ASP A 36 -7.19 -0.84 4.09
N ALA A 37 -6.17 -0.92 4.95
CA ALA A 37 -5.18 0.14 5.14
C ALA A 37 -4.44 0.46 3.84
N ALA A 38 -3.99 -0.56 3.10
CA ALA A 38 -3.34 -0.40 1.81
C ALA A 38 -4.25 0.29 0.78
N ARG A 39 -5.53 -0.10 0.71
CA ARG A 39 -6.52 0.55 -0.17
C ARG A 39 -6.74 2.02 0.18
N THR A 40 -6.83 2.32 1.47
CA THR A 40 -6.98 3.71 1.94
C THR A 40 -5.76 4.55 1.57
N ALA A 41 -4.55 4.03 1.78
CA ALA A 41 -3.32 4.73 1.44
C ALA A 41 -3.18 4.97 -0.08
N VAL A 42 -3.49 3.96 -0.92
CA VAL A 42 -3.49 4.10 -2.38
C VAL A 42 -4.54 5.12 -2.84
N THR A 43 -5.73 5.12 -2.23
CA THR A 43 -6.78 6.10 -2.56
C THR A 43 -6.35 7.52 -2.22
N ALA A 44 -5.72 7.71 -1.06
CA ALA A 44 -5.17 9.01 -0.67
C ALA A 44 -4.03 9.46 -1.59
N ALA A 45 -3.16 8.54 -2.04
CA ALA A 45 -2.11 8.83 -3.01
C ALA A 45 -2.70 9.25 -4.36
N ARG A 46 -3.72 8.54 -4.87
CA ARG A 46 -4.43 8.91 -6.10
C ARG A 46 -5.12 10.27 -6.00
N ALA A 47 -5.76 10.55 -4.86
CA ALA A 47 -6.35 11.87 -4.60
C ALA A 47 -5.30 12.99 -4.57
N ALA A 48 -4.06 12.68 -4.19
CA ALA A 48 -2.92 13.59 -4.27
C ALA A 48 -2.26 13.66 -5.66
N GLY A 49 -2.82 12.98 -6.67
CA GLY A 49 -2.31 12.96 -8.05
C GLY A 49 -1.23 11.91 -8.32
N ALA A 50 -1.12 10.85 -7.51
CA ALA A 50 -0.26 9.72 -7.83
C ALA A 50 -0.86 8.88 -8.97
N THR A 51 -0.01 8.52 -9.93
CA THR A 51 -0.33 7.56 -10.98
C THR A 51 0.00 6.14 -10.52
N ASP A 52 -0.47 5.15 -11.27
CA ASP A 52 -0.12 3.75 -11.04
C ASP A 52 1.39 3.50 -11.20
N ASP A 53 2.04 4.26 -12.08
CA ASP A 53 3.47 4.15 -12.32
C ASP A 53 4.28 4.70 -11.13
N ASP A 54 3.87 5.83 -10.56
CA ASP A 54 4.48 6.36 -9.33
C ASP A 54 4.41 5.34 -8.18
N LEU A 55 3.24 4.70 -8.01
CA LEU A 55 3.04 3.68 -6.98
C LEU A 55 3.89 2.43 -7.23
N ARG A 56 4.06 2.03 -8.50
CA ARG A 56 4.90 0.90 -8.89
C ARG A 56 6.38 1.20 -8.66
N ALA A 57 6.84 2.39 -9.05
CA ALA A 57 8.21 2.84 -8.87
C ALA A 57 8.60 2.98 -7.39
N ALA A 58 7.63 3.33 -6.54
CA ALA A 58 7.85 3.49 -5.10
C ALA A 58 7.77 2.17 -4.31
N ARG A 59 7.42 1.04 -4.92
CA ARG A 59 7.44 -0.25 -4.22
C ARG A 59 8.88 -0.56 -3.81
N PRO A 60 9.12 -0.90 -2.52
CA PRO A 60 10.45 -1.36 -2.12
C PRO A 60 10.83 -2.57 -2.99
N CYS A 61 12.02 -2.54 -3.58
CA CYS A 61 12.56 -3.70 -4.29
C CYS A 61 12.65 -4.89 -3.31
N PRO A 62 12.35 -6.12 -3.78
CA PRO A 62 12.42 -7.33 -2.98
C PRO A 62 13.83 -7.63 -2.47
#